data_AF-A0A433UQA8-F1
#
_entry.id   AF-A0A433UQA8-F1
#
_cell.length_a   1.000
_cell.length_b   1.000
_cell.length_c   1.000
_cell.angle_alpha   90.00
_cell.angle_beta   90.00
_cell.angle_gamma   90.00
#
_symmetry.space_group_name_H-M   'P 1'
#
loop_
_entity.id
_entity.type
_entity.pdbx_description
1 polymer ?
#
loop_
_entity_poly.entity_id
_entity_poly.type
_entity_poly.pdbx_seq_one_letter_code
_entity_poly.pdbx_strand_id
1 'polypeptide(L)' 'MWEDPIIQEIYQIREAHSSRFNNDLQAIYQDLKEQEKKSSRKFVSYAPKLLKDVYSLDKT' A
#
# COMPACT_ATOMS: atom_id res chain seq x y z
N MET A 1 -28.92 8.79 0.55
CA MET A 1 -27.69 7.99 0.50
C MET A 1 -27.15 7.95 1.91
N TRP A 2 -26.87 6.78 2.49
CA TRP A 2 -26.31 6.70 3.83
C TRP A 2 -24.84 7.10 3.76
N GLU A 3 -24.44 8.10 4.54
CA GLU A 3 -23.04 8.41 4.77
C GLU A 3 -22.48 7.55 5.90
N ASP A 4 -21.52 6.70 5.58
CA ASP A 4 -20.82 5.88 6.55
C ASP A 4 -19.79 6.75 7.30
N PRO A 5 -19.90 6.89 8.63
CA PRO A 5 -18.97 7.70 9.42
C PRO A 5 -17.51 7.23 9.32
N ILE A 6 -17.25 5.93 9.11
CA ILE A 6 -15.89 5.39 8.95
C ILE A 6 -15.29 5.86 7.62
N ILE A 7 -16.11 5.89 6.55
CA ILE A 7 -15.65 6.36 5.24
C ILE A 7 -15.30 7.85 5.31
N GLN A 8 -16.11 8.65 6.01
CA GLN A 8 -15.84 10.07 6.18
C GLN A 8 -14.53 10.33 6.93
N GLU A 9 -14.24 9.57 7.98
CA GLU A 9 -12.96 9.64 8.69
C GLU A 9 -11.77 9.32 7.77
N ILE A 10 -11.90 8.27 6.96
CA ILE A 10 -10.86 7.88 5.98
C ILE A 10 -10.61 9.02 4.98
N TYR A 11 -11.66 9.69 4.50
CA TYR A 11 -11.50 10.82 3.58
C TYR A 11 -10.78 12.00 4.22
N GLN A 12 -11.15 12.38 5.45
CA GLN A 12 -10.49 13.46 6.17
C GLN A 12 -8.99 13.18 6.40
N ILE A 13 -8.64 11.95 6.77
CA ILE A 13 -7.24 11.55 6.97
C ILE A 13 -6.46 11.62 5.65
N ARG A 14 -7.04 11.10 4.56
CA ARG A 14 -6.40 11.12 3.23
C ARG A 14 -6.22 12.54 2.70
N GLU A 15 -7.23 13.39 2.84
CA GLU A 15 -7.18 14.80 2.43
C GLU A 15 -6.12 15.57 3.22
N ALA A 16 -6.10 15.41 4.54
CA ALA A 16 -5.09 16.04 5.40
C ALA A 16 -3.67 15.59 5.04
N HIS A 17 -3.48 14.31 4.72
CA HIS A 17 -2.18 13.80 4.27
C HIS A 17 -1.79 14.37 2.90
N SER A 18 -2.68 14.30 1.91
CA SER A 18 -2.42 14.78 0.54
C SER A 18 -2.15 16.28 0.48
N SER A 19 -2.85 17.07 1.31
CA SER A 19 -2.68 18.53 1.40
C SER A 19 -1.27 18.93 1.85
N ARG A 20 -0.58 18.11 2.66
CA ARG A 20 0.82 18.36 3.04
C ARG A 20 1.78 18.35 1.86
N PHE A 21 1.39 17.72 0.75
CA PHE A 21 2.15 17.61 -0.49
C PHE A 21 1.52 18.41 -1.63
N ASN A 22 0.59 19.33 -1.34
CA ASN A 22 -0.15 20.08 -2.35
C ASN A 22 -0.86 19.18 -3.39
N ASN A 23 -1.28 17.98 -2.97
CA ASN A 23 -1.84 16.95 -3.85
C ASN A 23 -0.90 16.48 -4.98
N ASP A 24 0.41 16.68 -4.84
CA ASP A 24 1.41 16.13 -5.76
C ASP A 24 1.66 14.65 -5.44
N LEU A 25 1.13 13.78 -6.31
CA LEU A 25 1.30 12.33 -6.19
C LEU A 25 2.76 11.89 -6.24
N GLN A 26 3.61 12.57 -7.02
CA GLN A 26 5.01 12.25 -7.11
C GLN A 26 5.71 12.57 -5.79
N ALA A 27 5.40 13.70 -5.17
CA ALA A 27 5.96 14.08 -3.87
C ALA A 27 5.56 13.10 -2.76
N ILE A 28 4.28 12.69 -2.71
CA ILE A 28 3.80 11.66 -1.78
C ILE A 28 4.56 10.34 -1.99
N TYR A 29 4.72 9.92 -3.24
CA TYR A 29 5.46 8.70 -3.56
C TYR A 29 6.92 8.78 -3.06
N GLN A 30 7.61 9.89 -3.29
CA GLN A 30 9.00 10.04 -2.86
C GLN A 30 9.13 10.01 -1.33
N ASP A 31 8.24 10.68 -0.60
CA ASP A 31 8.22 10.64 0.86
C ASP A 31 8.04 9.21 1.39
N LEU A 32 7.10 8.45 0.83
CA LEU A 32 6.90 7.05 1.20
C LEU A 32 8.14 6.19 0.90
N LYS A 33 8.81 6.40 -0.24
CA LYS A 33 10.06 5.71 -0.58
C LYS A 33 11.20 6.08 0.38
N GLU A 34 11.25 7.31 0.86
CA GLU A 34 12.22 7.71 1.89
C GLU A 34 11.94 7.06 3.24
N GLN A 35 10.67 7.04 3.68
CA GLN A 35 10.27 6.36 4.91
C GLN A 35 10.59 4.86 4.86
N GLU A 36 10.35 4.23 3.70
CA GLU A 36 10.71 2.85 3.43
C GLU A 36 12.21 2.60 3.64
N LYS A 37 13.06 3.45 3.05
CA LYS A 37 14.53 3.37 3.20
C LYS A 37 15.01 3.59 4.63
N LYS A 38 14.35 4.50 5.37
CA LYS A 38 14.66 4.80 6.78
C LYS A 38 14.15 3.71 7.73
N SER A 39 13.27 2.82 7.26
CA SER A 39 12.75 1.74 8.08
C SER A 39 13.83 0.70 8.37
N SER A 40 13.83 0.15 9.58
CA SER A 40 14.67 -0.99 9.97
C SER A 40 14.13 -2.34 9.48
N ARG A 41 13.15 -2.33 8.56
CA ARG A 41 12.48 -3.53 8.07
C ARG A 41 13.33 -4.22 7.02
N LYS A 42 13.33 -5.55 7.03
CA LYS A 42 13.97 -6.36 6.00
C LYS A 42 13.04 -6.48 4.79
N PHE A 43 13.48 -5.95 3.65
CA PHE A 43 12.81 -6.15 2.37
C PHE A 43 13.23 -7.49 1.78
N VAL A 44 12.24 -8.25 1.34
CA VAL A 44 12.43 -9.55 0.67
C VAL A 44 11.64 -9.54 -0.62
N SER A 45 12.24 -10.11 -1.68
CA SER A 45 11.56 -10.38 -2.93
C SER A 45 11.32 -11.89 -3.01
N TYR A 46 10.08 -12.28 -3.25
CA TYR A 46 9.72 -13.68 -3.43
C TYR A 46 9.62 -13.97 -4.93
N ALA A 47 10.05 -15.17 -5.33
CA ALA A 47 9.80 -15.64 -6.69
C ALA A 47 8.28 -15.73 -6.94
N PRO A 48 7.82 -15.47 -8.18
CA PRO A 48 6.41 -15.66 -8.53
C PRO A 48 5.96 -17.09 -8.26
N LYS A 49 4.73 -17.27 -7.75
CA LYS A 49 4.11 -18.60 -7.65
C LYS A 49 3.71 -19.04 -9.06
N LEU A 50 4.27 -20.15 -9.55
CA LEU A 50 3.99 -20.64 -10.89
C LEU A 50 2.77 -21.57 -10.86
N LEU A 51 1.96 -21.57 -11.93
CA LEU A 51 0.76 -22.41 -12.02
C LEU A 51 1.07 -23.91 -11.83
N LYS A 52 2.22 -24.38 -12.33
CA LYS A 52 2.68 -25.76 -12.14
C LYS A 52 2.82 -26.14 -10.66
N ASP A 53 3.15 -25.18 -9.79
CA ASP A 53 3.32 -25.42 -8.35
C ASP A 53 1.96 -25.51 -7.64
N VAL A 54 0.92 -24.89 -8.20
CA VAL A 54 -0.46 -24.99 -7.68
C VAL A 54 -1.04 -26.37 -7.97
N TYR A 55 -0.95 -26.84 -9.23
CA TYR A 55 -1.50 -28.14 -9.65
C TYR A 55 -0.76 -29.37 -9.08
N SER A 56 0.42 -29.17 -8.51
CA SER A 56 1.21 -30.23 -7.87
C SER A 56 0.77 -30.53 -6.44
N LEU A 57 0.11 -29.58 -5.77
CA LEU A 57 -0.32 -29.71 -4.36
C LEU A 57 -1.66 -30.46 -4.22
N ASP A 58 -2.49 -30.47 -5.27
CA ASP A 58 -3.81 -31.12 -5.28
C ASP A 58 -3.75 -32.63 -5.62
N LYS A 59 -2.56 -33.21 -5.83
CA LYS A 59 -2.36 -34.65 -6.17
C LYS A 59 -1.84 -35.50 -5.01
N THR A 60 -1.87 -34.99 -3.79
CA THR A 60 -1.51 -35.71 -2.54
C THR A 60 -2.68 -35.68 -1.58
#